data_AF-A0A4Y2MZU1-F1
#
_entry.id   AF-A0A4Y2MZU1-F1
#
_cell.length_a   1.000
_cell.length_b   1.000
_cell.length_c   1.000
_cell.angle_alpha   90.00
_cell.angle_beta   90.00
_cell.angle_gamma   90.00
#
_symmetry.space_group_name_H-M   'P 1'
#
loop_
_entity.id
_entity.type
_entity.pdbx_description
1 polymer ?
#
loop_
_entity_poly.entity_id
_entity_poly.type
_entity_poly.pdbx_seq_one_letter_code
_entity_poly.pdbx_strand_id
1 'polypeptide(L)' 'LVFGVGSSPFLLEAVLKYHLAKNCGVDPFVTKRLSNSFYADNLETSVHNESEFKRLINVSNELMKKGGFELRD' A
#
# COMPACT_ATOMS: atom_id res chain seq x y z
N LEU A 1 -3.07 10.60 13.47
CA LEU A 1 -3.75 11.41 12.43
C LEU A 1 -5.18 11.65 12.88
N VAL A 2 -5.68 12.87 12.77
CA VAL A 2 -7.08 13.17 13.12
C VAL A 2 -7.93 12.94 11.86
N PHE A 3 -8.90 12.04 11.95
CA PHE A 3 -9.87 11.82 10.88
C PHE A 3 -10.65 13.12 10.61
N GLY A 4 -10.83 13.47 9.33
CA GLY A 4 -11.62 14.64 8.92
C GLY A 4 -10.85 15.96 8.73
N VAL A 5 -9.53 15.98 8.97
CA VAL A 5 -8.68 17.10 8.54
C VAL A 5 -8.36 16.95 7.06
N GLY A 6 -8.61 17.99 6.25
CA GLY A 6 -8.41 17.95 4.80
C GLY A 6 -6.98 17.60 4.34
N SER A 7 -5.97 17.75 5.20
CA SER A 7 -4.59 17.35 4.93
C SER A 7 -4.29 15.87 5.19
N SER A 8 -5.18 15.14 5.89
CA SER A 8 -4.95 13.74 6.27
C SER A 8 -4.74 12.81 5.08
N PRO A 9 -5.52 12.90 3.97
CA PRO A 9 -5.27 12.07 2.79
C PRO A 9 -3.88 12.34 2.18
N PHE A 10 -3.47 13.60 2.09
CA PHE A 10 -2.19 14.00 1.52
C PHE A 10 -1.00 13.53 2.37
N LEU A 11 -1.11 13.64 3.70
CA LEU A 11 -0.08 13.16 4.62
C LEU A 11 0.05 11.64 4.56
N LEU A 12 -1.08 10.92 4.53
CA LEU A 12 -1.09 9.47 4.39
C LEU A 12 -0.43 9.05 3.07
N GLU A 13 -0.81 9.68 1.96
CA GLU A 13 -0.25 9.41 0.64
C GLU A 13 1.27 9.67 0.60
N ALA A 14 1.75 10.77 1.19
CA ALA A 14 3.18 11.07 1.26
C ALA A 14 3.98 10.04 2.07
N VAL A 15 3.46 9.65 3.24
CA VAL A 15 4.07 8.62 4.10
C VAL A 15 4.09 7.26 3.40
N LEU A 16 2.99 6.90 2.74
CA LEU A 16 2.88 5.66 1.96
C LEU A 16 3.90 5.63 0.81
N LYS A 17 3.97 6.69 0.00
CA LYS A 17 4.93 6.80 -1.11
C LYS A 17 6.38 6.69 -0.62
N TYR A 18 6.71 7.38 0.47
CA TYR A 18 8.03 7.29 1.08
C TYR A 18 8.36 5.87 1.54
N HIS A 19 7.43 5.21 2.23
CA HIS A 19 7.60 3.85 2.72
C HIS A 19 7.79 2.85 1.57
N LEU A 20 6.96 2.95 0.52
CA LEU A 20 7.07 2.07 -0.65
C LEU A 20 8.36 2.31 -1.43
N ALA A 21 8.79 3.57 -1.60
CA ALA A 21 10.06 3.90 -2.25
C ALA A 21 11.26 3.31 -1.52
N LYS A 22 11.26 3.33 -0.18
CA LYS A 22 12.32 2.72 0.66
C LYS A 22 12.34 1.19 0.56
N ASN A 23 11.24 0.55 0.20
CA ASN A 23 11.11 -0.90 0.10
C ASN A 23 10.93 -1.39 -1.36
N CYS A 24 11.23 -0.56 -2.36
CA CYS A 24 11.00 -0.86 -3.78
C CYS A 24 11.69 -2.15 -4.27
N GLY A 25 12.81 -2.53 -3.64
CA GLY A 25 13.56 -3.75 -3.96
C GLY A 25 12.99 -5.05 -3.36
N VAL A 26 11.98 -4.99 -2.47
CA VAL A 26 11.35 -6.20 -1.89
C VAL A 26 10.58 -6.94 -2.98
N ASP A 27 9.73 -6.22 -3.69
CA ASP A 27 8.93 -6.74 -4.77
C ASP A 27 8.49 -5.59 -5.70
N PRO A 28 9.17 -5.40 -6.84
CA PRO A 28 8.87 -4.29 -7.75
C PRO A 28 7.44 -4.35 -8.33
N PHE A 29 6.85 -5.54 -8.47
CA PHE A 29 5.48 -5.70 -8.97
C PHE A 29 4.47 -5.19 -7.94
N VAL A 30 4.62 -5.62 -6.68
CA VAL A 30 3.71 -5.24 -5.60
C VAL A 30 3.88 -3.77 -5.22
N THR A 31 5.12 -3.31 -5.03
CA THR A 31 5.40 -1.92 -4.64
C THR A 31 4.93 -0.91 -5.69
N LYS A 32 5.06 -1.22 -6.98
CA LYS A 32 4.53 -0.39 -8.07
C LYS A 32 2.99 -0.37 -8.09
N ARG A 33 2.32 -1.49 -7.85
CA ARG A 33 0.86 -1.53 -7.75
C ARG A 33 0.36 -0.73 -6.56
N LEU A 34 0.94 -0.94 -5.38
CA LEU A 34 0.59 -0.16 -4.19
C LEU A 34 0.77 1.34 -4.44
N SER A 35 1.90 1.75 -5.04
CA SER A 35 2.14 3.17 -5.30
C SER A 35 1.14 3.82 -6.28
N ASN A 36 0.52 3.03 -7.16
CA ASN A 36 -0.34 3.54 -8.24
C ASN A 36 -1.84 3.33 -7.98
N SER A 37 -2.21 2.42 -7.08
CA SER A 37 -3.59 1.96 -6.88
C SER A 37 -4.20 2.35 -5.52
N PHE A 38 -3.46 3.07 -4.68
CA PHE A 38 -4.02 3.60 -3.43
C PHE A 38 -4.87 4.86 -3.69
N TYR A 39 -6.10 4.86 -3.17
CA TYR A 39 -6.97 6.02 -3.08
C TYR A 39 -7.31 6.24 -1.60
N ALA A 40 -6.76 7.30 -1.00
CA ALA A 40 -6.82 7.55 0.44
C ALA A 40 -6.34 6.33 1.27
N ASP A 41 -7.26 5.62 1.91
CA ASP A 41 -7.03 4.43 2.72
C ASP A 41 -7.30 3.10 1.99
N ASN A 42 -7.86 3.13 0.78
CA ASN A 42 -8.25 1.93 0.04
C ASN A 42 -7.24 1.57 -1.06
N LEU A 43 -7.00 0.28 -1.22
CA LEU A 43 -6.28 -0.31 -2.34
C LEU A 43 -7.25 -1.04 -3.26
N GLU A 44 -7.42 -0.57 -4.48
CA GLU A 44 -8.27 -1.21 -5.49
C GLU A 44 -7.44 -1.59 -6.71
N THR A 45 -7.31 -2.89 -7.00
CA THR A 45 -6.48 -3.38 -8.11
C THR A 45 -6.94 -4.75 -8.61
N SER A 46 -6.64 -5.04 -9.88
CA SER A 46 -6.95 -6.33 -10.52
C SER A 46 -5.69 -7.07 -10.96
N VAL A 47 -5.69 -8.39 -10.87
CA VAL A 47 -4.55 -9.26 -11.24
C VAL A 47 -5.00 -10.35 -12.21
N HIS A 48 -4.06 -10.93 -12.96
CA HIS A 48 -4.40 -11.84 -14.04
C HIS A 48 -4.68 -13.28 -13.58
N ASN A 49 -4.19 -13.65 -12.40
CA ASN A 49 -4.30 -15.00 -11.87
C ASN A 49 -4.25 -15.02 -10.34
N GLU A 50 -4.67 -16.15 -9.76
CA GLU A 50 -4.72 -16.37 -8.32
C GLU A 50 -3.34 -16.30 -7.65
N SER A 51 -2.28 -16.71 -8.35
CA SER A 51 -0.91 -16.67 -7.84
C SER A 51 -0.43 -15.23 -7.64
N GLU A 52 -0.70 -14.34 -8.60
CA GLU A 52 -0.46 -12.90 -8.48
C GLU A 52 -1.31 -12.29 -7.35
N PHE A 53 -2.55 -12.73 -7.19
CA PHE A 53 -3.42 -12.27 -6.11
C PHE A 53 -2.84 -12.61 -4.74
N LYS A 54 -2.49 -13.88 -4.52
CA LYS A 54 -1.87 -14.35 -3.27
C LYS A 54 -0.56 -13.63 -2.98
N ARG A 55 0.29 -13.45 -4.00
CA ARG A 55 1.53 -12.68 -3.88
C ARG A 55 1.26 -11.24 -3.48
N LEU A 56 0.30 -10.58 -4.13
CA LEU A 56 -0.09 -9.22 -3.84
C LEU A 56 -0.56 -9.08 -2.40
N ILE A 57 -1.49 -9.93 -1.94
CA ILE A 57 -2.00 -9.89 -0.55
C ILE A 57 -0.88 -10.11 0.45
N ASN A 58 -0.09 -11.18 0.30
CA ASN A 58 0.94 -11.53 1.28
C ASN A 58 2.03 -10.45 1.38
N VAL A 59 2.57 -10.01 0.23
CA VAL A 59 3.66 -9.03 0.22
C VAL A 59 3.16 -7.65 0.64
N SER A 60 1.94 -7.27 0.25
CA SER A 60 1.35 -5.99 0.69
C SER A 60 1.14 -5.99 2.20
N ASN A 61 0.58 -7.05 2.77
CA ASN A 61 0.38 -7.16 4.22
C ASN A 61 1.70 -7.04 4.98
N GLU A 62 2.73 -7.77 4.56
CA GLU A 62 4.06 -7.70 5.19
C GLU A 62 4.70 -6.30 5.06
N LEU A 63 4.62 -5.70 3.87
CA LEU A 63 5.14 -4.35 3.62
C LEU A 63 4.43 -3.31 4.49
N MET A 64 3.09 -3.33 4.51
CA MET A 64 2.29 -2.37 5.26
C MET A 64 2.51 -2.55 6.77
N LYS A 65 2.56 -3.78 7.27
CA LYS A 65 2.88 -4.08 8.67
C LYS A 65 4.27 -3.58 9.07
N LYS A 66 5.27 -3.73 8.20
CA LYS A 66 6.63 -3.19 8.43
C LYS A 66 6.66 -1.66 8.51
N GLY A 67 5.73 -0.98 7.85
CA GLY A 67 5.55 0.47 7.93
C GLY A 67 4.74 0.94 9.15
N GLY A 68 4.24 0.02 9.97
CA GLY A 68 3.35 0.34 11.09
C GLY A 68 1.91 0.66 10.67
N PHE A 69 1.53 0.32 9.43
CA PHE A 69 0.15 0.48 8.96
C PHE A 69 -0.71 -0.68 9.47
N GLU A 70 -1.90 -0.34 9.97
CA GLU A 70 -2.92 -1.32 10.35
C GLU A 70 -3.86 -1.52 9.15
N LEU A 71 -3.84 -2.72 8.57
CA LEU A 71 -4.81 -3.14 7.57
C LEU A 71 -5.99 -3.77 8.31
N ARG A 72 -7.21 -3.47 7.86
CA ARG A 72 -8.44 -4.07 8.38
C ARG A 72 -8.85 -5.22 7.47
N ASP A 73 -9.30 -6.31 8.08
CA ASP A 73 -9.82 -7.51 7.41
C ASP A 73 -11.19 -7.28 6.77
#